data_AF-A0A3B8UGG0-F1
#
_entry.id   AF-A0A3B8UGG0-F1
#
_cell.length_a   1.000
_cell.length_b   1.000
_cell.length_c   1.000
_cell.angle_alpha   90.00
_cell.angle_beta   90.00
_cell.angle_gamma   90.00
#
_symmetry.space_group_name_H-M   'P 1'
#
loop_
_entity.id
_entity.type
_entity.pdbx_description
1 polymer ?
#
loop_
_entity_poly.entity_id
_entity_poly.type
_entity_poly.pdbx_seq_one_letter_code
_entity_poly.pdbx_strand_id
1 'polypeptide(L)'
;MSKNKLSEKLKEGVSVQELEDFARKYSTEVFTVVALIIASVSSIFNFFTGPTWTILFVTLGAVLGIFFPTPVDKGLKQLYDFTFKQEKSTQLILGAVKIVIAIFIPFALFGVMGLLAGTSYHYYTRRGQTNIQMKPPQASYHKSDEEHD
;
A
#
# COMPACT_ATOMS: atom_id res chain seq x y z
N MET A 1 21.07 -9.99 2.95
CA MET A 1 21.35 -9.82 1.50
C MET A 1 22.08 -8.48 1.34
N SER A 2 23.35 -8.46 0.91
CA SER A 2 24.17 -7.23 0.96
C SER A 2 23.80 -6.25 -0.15
N LYS A 3 23.75 -4.96 0.18
CA LYS A 3 23.39 -3.85 -0.73
C LYS A 3 24.24 -3.81 -2.01
N ASN A 4 25.44 -4.37 -1.98
CA ASN A 4 26.38 -4.34 -3.11
C ASN A 4 25.91 -5.23 -4.28
N LYS A 5 25.27 -6.38 -4.01
CA LYS A 5 24.79 -7.28 -5.07
C LYS A 5 23.62 -6.72 -5.87
N LEU A 6 22.77 -5.87 -5.26
CA LEU A 6 21.66 -5.20 -5.96
C LEU A 6 22.17 -4.09 -6.87
N SER A 7 23.22 -3.37 -6.46
CA SER A 7 23.81 -2.29 -7.25
C SER A 7 24.57 -2.81 -8.48
N GLU A 8 25.19 -3.99 -8.39
CA GLU A 8 25.83 -4.64 -9.54
C GLU A 8 24.79 -5.16 -10.55
N LYS A 9 23.73 -5.83 -10.07
CA LYS A 9 22.62 -6.27 -10.93
C LYS A 9 21.88 -5.15 -11.66
N LEU A 10 21.74 -3.97 -11.03
CA LEU A 10 21.17 -2.78 -11.68
C LEU A 10 22.09 -2.21 -12.77
N LYS A 11 23.40 -2.40 -12.64
CA LYS A 11 24.42 -1.92 -13.59
C LYS A 11 24.61 -2.86 -14.78
N GLU A 12 24.35 -4.16 -14.59
CA GLU A 12 24.36 -5.20 -15.63
C GLU A 12 23.08 -5.23 -16.48
N GLY A 13 22.05 -4.47 -16.09
CA GLY A 13 20.76 -4.47 -16.75
C GLY A 13 19.91 -5.68 -16.33
N VAL A 14 18.62 -5.45 -16.09
CA VAL A 14 17.68 -6.55 -15.84
C VAL A 14 17.38 -7.20 -17.19
N SER A 15 17.57 -8.52 -17.30
CA SER A 15 17.25 -9.22 -18.54
C SER A 15 15.73 -9.17 -18.79
N VAL A 16 15.33 -9.08 -20.06
CA VAL A 16 13.90 -9.10 -20.45
C VAL A 16 13.21 -10.36 -19.92
N GLN A 17 13.96 -11.46 -19.86
CA GLN A 17 13.48 -12.75 -19.37
C GLN A 17 13.23 -12.74 -17.85
N GLU A 18 14.10 -12.08 -17.06
CA GLU A 18 13.85 -11.86 -15.62
C GLU A 18 12.63 -10.95 -15.38
N LEU A 19 12.41 -9.94 -16.23
CA LEU A 19 11.22 -9.07 -16.17
C LEU A 19 9.94 -9.86 -16.50
N GLU A 20 9.98 -10.72 -17.52
CA GLU A 20 8.84 -11.55 -17.90
C GLU A 20 8.49 -12.57 -16.81
N ASP A 21 9.49 -13.25 -16.25
CA ASP A 21 9.28 -14.21 -15.16
C ASP A 21 8.73 -13.53 -13.89
N PHE A 22 9.23 -12.32 -13.58
CA PHE A 22 8.69 -11.52 -12.49
C PHE A 22 7.24 -11.10 -12.75
N ALA A 23 6.94 -10.60 -13.94
CA ALA A 23 5.58 -10.21 -14.33
C ALA A 23 4.61 -11.39 -14.34
N ARG A 24 5.07 -12.60 -14.69
CA ARG A 24 4.25 -13.81 -14.68
C ARG A 24 4.00 -14.30 -13.24
N LYS A 25 4.94 -14.09 -12.33
CA LYS A 25 4.83 -14.48 -10.92
C LYS A 25 3.99 -13.49 -10.09
N TYR A 26 4.16 -12.20 -10.33
CA TYR A 26 3.51 -11.11 -9.59
C TYR A 26 2.53 -10.31 -10.46
N SER A 27 1.88 -10.98 -11.42
CA SER A 27 1.03 -10.35 -12.44
C SER A 27 0.03 -9.36 -11.86
N THR A 28 -0.70 -9.76 -10.82
CA THR A 28 -1.72 -8.92 -10.18
C THR A 28 -1.11 -7.66 -9.54
N GLU A 29 0.06 -7.77 -8.92
CA GLU A 29 0.76 -6.64 -8.32
C GLU A 29 1.29 -5.70 -9.40
N VAL A 30 1.92 -6.26 -10.45
CA VAL A 30 2.41 -5.49 -11.60
C VAL A 30 1.27 -4.72 -12.27
N PHE A 31 0.14 -5.37 -12.57
CA PHE A 31 -1.04 -4.69 -13.13
C PHE A 31 -1.58 -3.60 -12.21
N THR A 32 -1.52 -3.81 -10.89
CA THR A 32 -1.97 -2.80 -9.92
C THR A 32 -1.03 -1.59 -9.92
N VAL A 33 0.29 -1.81 -9.96
CA VAL A 33 1.27 -0.71 -10.05
C VAL A 33 1.13 0.05 -11.36
N VAL A 34 1.02 -0.65 -12.50
CA VAL A 34 0.83 -0.02 -13.81
C VAL A 34 -0.49 0.76 -13.84
N ALA A 35 -1.58 0.20 -13.30
CA ALA A 35 -2.86 0.89 -13.19
C ALA A 35 -2.76 2.17 -12.34
N LEU A 36 -2.01 2.16 -11.23
CA LEU A 36 -1.83 3.35 -10.40
C LEU A 36 -1.01 4.44 -11.11
N ILE A 37 0.02 4.06 -11.86
CA ILE A 37 0.80 5.02 -12.67
C ILE A 37 -0.12 5.66 -13.71
N ILE A 38 -0.89 4.85 -14.45
CA ILE A 38 -1.82 5.33 -15.46
C ILE A 38 -2.91 6.20 -14.85
N ALA A 39 -3.47 5.81 -13.69
CA ALA A 39 -4.48 6.59 -12.99
C ALA A 39 -3.93 7.95 -12.53
N SER A 40 -2.68 7.98 -12.08
CA SER A 40 -1.99 9.22 -11.70
C SER A 40 -1.83 10.15 -12.90
N VAL A 41 -1.33 9.63 -14.02
CA VAL A 41 -1.19 10.38 -15.28
C VAL A 41 -2.57 10.87 -15.77
N SER A 42 -3.56 9.97 -15.82
CA SER A 42 -4.93 10.26 -16.21
C SER A 42 -5.52 11.41 -15.37
N SER A 43 -5.32 11.34 -14.05
CA SER A 43 -5.76 12.36 -13.12
C SER A 43 -5.09 13.72 -13.34
N ILE A 44 -3.80 13.76 -13.64
CA ILE A 44 -3.04 15.03 -13.86
C ILE A 44 -3.54 15.74 -15.12
N PHE A 45 -3.79 14.98 -16.19
CA PHE A 45 -4.23 15.53 -17.48
C PHE A 45 -5.74 15.80 -17.55
N ASN A 46 -6.45 15.76 -16.42
CA ASN A 46 -7.89 15.97 -16.36
C ASN A 46 -8.72 15.02 -17.25
N PHE A 47 -8.23 13.80 -17.50
CA PHE A 47 -9.03 12.80 -18.19
C PHE A 47 -10.23 12.42 -17.32
N PHE A 48 -11.43 12.69 -17.84
CA PHE A 48 -12.79 12.42 -17.31
C PHE A 48 -13.15 13.04 -15.95
N THR A 49 -12.27 13.00 -14.95
CA THR A 49 -12.60 13.38 -13.56
C THR A 49 -11.59 14.27 -12.86
N GLY A 50 -10.41 14.53 -13.43
CA GLY A 50 -9.44 15.49 -12.86
C GLY A 50 -8.91 15.18 -11.46
N PRO A 51 -7.95 15.99 -10.97
CA PRO A 51 -7.26 15.75 -9.70
C PRO A 51 -8.11 16.05 -8.48
N THR A 52 -9.10 16.94 -8.58
CA THR A 52 -9.98 17.26 -7.45
C THR A 52 -10.72 16.03 -6.95
N TRP A 53 -11.27 15.23 -7.86
CA TRP A 53 -12.01 14.03 -7.50
C TRP A 53 -11.11 12.93 -6.94
N THR A 54 -9.90 12.77 -7.47
CA THR A 54 -8.95 11.78 -6.95
C THR A 54 -8.49 12.12 -5.54
N ILE A 55 -8.19 13.40 -5.26
CA ILE A 55 -7.84 13.90 -3.92
C ILE A 55 -9.02 13.73 -2.95
N LEU A 56 -10.25 14.04 -3.38
CA LEU A 56 -11.43 13.87 -2.55
C LEU A 56 -11.61 12.39 -2.17
N PHE A 57 -11.54 11.48 -3.15
CA PHE A 57 -11.74 10.05 -2.90
C PHE A 57 -10.63 9.41 -2.08
N VAL A 58 -9.36 9.78 -2.28
CA VAL A 58 -8.28 9.26 -1.42
C VAL A 58 -8.46 9.73 0.02
N THR A 59 -8.90 10.98 0.21
CA THR A 59 -9.15 11.55 1.54
C THR A 59 -10.34 10.86 2.22
N LEU A 60 -11.47 10.72 1.51
CA LEU A 60 -12.62 9.98 2.03
C LEU A 60 -12.27 8.52 2.35
N GLY A 61 -11.55 7.85 1.45
CA GLY A 61 -11.08 6.48 1.66
C GLY A 61 -10.21 6.38 2.91
N ALA A 62 -9.26 7.31 3.10
CA ALA A 62 -8.40 7.32 4.28
C ALA A 62 -9.20 7.52 5.58
N VAL A 63 -10.12 8.48 5.61
CA VAL A 63 -11.00 8.71 6.76
C VAL A 63 -11.83 7.46 7.07
N LEU A 64 -12.50 6.88 6.06
CA LEU A 64 -13.29 5.67 6.25
C LEU A 64 -12.44 4.48 6.74
N GLY A 65 -11.22 4.33 6.22
CA GLY A 65 -10.29 3.29 6.66
C GLY A 65 -9.83 3.46 8.11
N ILE A 66 -9.71 4.69 8.60
CA ILE A 66 -9.34 4.98 10.00
C ILE A 66 -10.51 4.73 10.95
N PHE A 67 -11.71 5.21 10.60
CA PHE A 67 -12.89 5.13 11.47
C PHE A 67 -13.53 3.73 11.47
N PHE A 68 -13.48 3.03 10.34
CA PHE A 68 -14.11 1.73 10.17
C PHE A 68 -13.11 0.66 9.69
N PRO A 69 -12.02 0.41 10.44
CA PRO A 69 -10.91 -0.42 9.94
C PRO A 69 -11.33 -1.88 9.71
N THR A 70 -12.17 -2.46 10.58
CA THR A 70 -12.61 -3.85 10.46
C THR A 70 -13.49 -4.14 9.24
N PRO A 71 -14.58 -3.40 8.96
CA PRO A 71 -15.38 -3.66 7.76
C PRO A 71 -14.60 -3.32 6.48
N VAL A 72 -13.75 -2.29 6.50
CA VAL A 72 -12.91 -1.93 5.36
C VAL A 72 -11.88 -3.04 5.08
N ASP A 73 -11.18 -3.55 6.09
CA ASP A 73 -10.23 -4.67 5.93
C ASP A 73 -10.93 -5.94 5.42
N LYS A 74 -12.12 -6.26 5.92
CA LYS A 74 -12.93 -7.38 5.39
C LYS A 74 -13.27 -7.19 3.91
N GLY A 75 -13.71 -5.99 3.51
CA GLY A 75 -14.04 -5.68 2.13
C GLY A 75 -12.83 -5.73 1.20
N LEU A 76 -11.70 -5.15 1.63
CA LEU A 76 -10.44 -5.22 0.90
C LEU A 76 -9.97 -6.67 0.75
N LYS A 77 -10.02 -7.46 1.82
CA LYS A 77 -9.70 -8.89 1.77
C LYS A 77 -10.59 -9.66 0.81
N GLN A 78 -11.89 -9.39 0.78
CA GLN A 78 -12.80 -10.01 -0.19
C GLN A 78 -12.43 -9.62 -1.63
N LEU A 79 -12.08 -8.36 -1.88
CA LEU A 79 -11.66 -7.90 -3.21
C LEU A 79 -10.33 -8.54 -3.65
N TYR A 80 -9.37 -8.68 -2.74
CA TYR A 80 -8.12 -9.39 -3.00
C TYR A 80 -8.36 -10.88 -3.22
N ASP A 81 -9.09 -11.54 -2.34
CA ASP A 81 -9.45 -12.96 -2.48
C ASP A 81 -10.17 -13.21 -3.80
N PHE A 82 -11.10 -12.33 -4.19
CA PHE A 82 -11.79 -12.43 -5.47
C PHE A 82 -10.83 -12.31 -6.65
N THR A 83 -9.79 -11.49 -6.56
CA THR A 83 -8.80 -11.33 -7.63
C THR A 83 -7.82 -12.50 -7.68
N PHE A 84 -7.30 -12.94 -6.52
CA PHE A 84 -6.26 -13.96 -6.43
C PHE A 84 -6.77 -15.39 -6.58
N LYS A 85 -8.04 -15.67 -6.28
CA LYS A 85 -8.64 -17.01 -6.43
C LYS A 85 -8.96 -17.38 -7.88
N GLN A 86 -8.90 -16.43 -8.81
CA GLN A 86 -9.20 -16.70 -10.21
C GLN A 86 -8.06 -17.42 -10.93
N GLU A 87 -8.39 -18.12 -12.00
CA GLU A 87 -7.40 -18.66 -12.94
C GLU A 87 -6.53 -17.57 -13.56
N LYS A 88 -5.30 -17.92 -13.98
CA LYS A 88 -4.32 -16.97 -14.52
C LYS A 88 -4.86 -16.12 -15.67
N SER A 89 -5.64 -16.72 -16.58
CA SER A 89 -6.26 -16.00 -17.69
C SER A 89 -7.24 -14.94 -17.20
N THR A 90 -8.08 -15.28 -16.23
CA THR A 90 -9.04 -14.36 -15.60
C THR A 90 -8.33 -13.26 -14.82
N GLN A 91 -7.23 -13.57 -14.12
CA GLN A 91 -6.40 -12.54 -13.47
C GLN A 91 -5.83 -11.53 -14.47
N LEU A 92 -5.43 -11.98 -15.66
CA LEU A 92 -4.95 -11.13 -16.74
C LEU A 92 -6.06 -10.22 -17.28
N ILE A 93 -7.27 -10.76 -17.47
CA ILE A 93 -8.45 -9.99 -17.87
C ILE A 93 -8.78 -8.94 -16.80
N LEU A 94 -8.82 -9.32 -15.52
CA LEU A 94 -9.04 -8.39 -14.41
C LEU A 94 -7.95 -7.31 -14.35
N GLY A 95 -6.71 -7.66 -14.65
CA GLY A 95 -5.60 -6.72 -14.80
C GLY A 95 -5.87 -5.70 -15.91
N ALA A 96 -6.26 -6.15 -17.11
CA ALA A 96 -6.62 -5.26 -18.21
C ALA A 96 -7.83 -4.36 -17.87
N VAL A 97 -8.85 -4.91 -17.21
CA VAL A 97 -10.00 -4.13 -16.74
C VAL A 97 -9.57 -3.06 -15.73
N LYS A 98 -8.64 -3.34 -14.82
CA LYS A 98 -8.07 -2.32 -13.92
C LYS A 98 -7.38 -1.19 -14.67
N ILE A 99 -6.69 -1.48 -15.78
CA ILE A 99 -6.07 -0.46 -16.63
C ILE A 99 -7.14 0.42 -17.29
N VAL A 100 -8.23 -0.17 -17.79
CA VAL A 100 -9.37 0.58 -18.33
C VAL A 100 -9.96 1.49 -17.24
N ILE A 101 -10.21 0.96 -16.04
CA ILE A 101 -10.70 1.74 -14.90
C ILE A 101 -9.72 2.87 -14.54
N ALA A 102 -8.41 2.63 -14.58
CA ALA A 102 -7.40 3.65 -14.31
C ALA A 102 -7.49 4.84 -15.28
N ILE A 103 -7.81 4.59 -16.55
CA ILE A 103 -7.94 5.64 -17.57
C ILE A 103 -9.22 6.43 -17.36
N PHE A 104 -10.38 5.75 -17.25
CA PHE A 104 -11.68 6.41 -17.27
C PHE A 104 -12.18 6.88 -15.90
N ILE A 105 -11.77 6.20 -14.83
CA ILE A 105 -12.27 6.40 -13.46
C ILE A 105 -11.10 6.35 -12.46
N PRO A 106 -10.07 7.22 -12.61
CA PRO A 106 -8.87 7.17 -11.77
C PRO A 106 -9.19 7.32 -10.27
N PHE A 107 -10.20 8.12 -9.91
CA PHE A 107 -10.57 8.38 -8.51
C PHE A 107 -11.01 7.13 -7.76
N ALA A 108 -11.55 6.10 -8.44
CA ALA A 108 -11.91 4.84 -7.80
C ALA A 108 -10.67 4.11 -7.26
N LEU A 109 -9.58 4.08 -8.03
CA LEU A 109 -8.31 3.48 -7.60
C LEU A 109 -7.68 4.27 -6.45
N PHE A 110 -7.73 5.60 -6.52
CA PHE A 110 -7.28 6.45 -5.43
C PHE A 110 -8.12 6.30 -4.15
N GLY A 111 -9.44 6.07 -4.29
CA GLY A 111 -10.31 5.75 -3.16
C GLY A 111 -9.91 4.45 -2.46
N VAL A 112 -9.64 3.38 -3.22
CA VAL A 112 -9.14 2.10 -2.69
C VAL A 112 -7.77 2.29 -2.00
N MET A 113 -6.87 3.07 -2.61
CA MET A 113 -5.59 3.42 -1.98
C MET A 113 -5.78 4.21 -0.68
N GLY A 114 -6.75 5.12 -0.62
CA GLY A 114 -7.13 5.83 0.59
C GLY A 114 -7.55 4.86 1.69
N LEU A 115 -8.46 3.93 1.39
CA LEU A 115 -8.93 2.90 2.33
C LEU A 115 -7.76 2.06 2.88
N LEU A 116 -6.83 1.64 2.01
CA LEU A 116 -5.62 0.92 2.40
C LEU A 116 -4.71 1.76 3.30
N ALA A 117 -4.52 3.02 2.98
CA ALA A 117 -3.70 3.94 3.77
C ALA A 117 -4.31 4.18 5.15
N GLY A 118 -5.63 4.40 5.23
CA GLY A 118 -6.35 4.63 6.49
C GLY A 118 -6.33 3.42 7.42
N THR A 119 -6.64 2.23 6.88
CA THR A 119 -6.57 0.97 7.64
C THR A 119 -5.16 0.67 8.14
N SER A 120 -4.15 0.87 7.28
CA SER A 120 -2.74 0.71 7.65
C SER A 120 -2.34 1.68 8.76
N TYR A 121 -2.73 2.96 8.64
CA TYR A 121 -2.45 3.98 9.65
C TYR A 121 -3.07 3.64 11.01
N HIS A 122 -4.35 3.24 11.03
CA HIS A 122 -5.01 2.75 12.25
C HIS A 122 -4.25 1.60 12.90
N TYR A 123 -3.77 0.65 12.08
CA TYR A 123 -3.03 -0.50 12.56
C TYR A 123 -1.68 -0.14 13.19
N TYR A 124 -0.89 0.70 12.50
CA TYR A 124 0.43 1.12 12.99
C TYR A 124 0.33 2.01 14.23
N THR A 125 -0.62 2.93 14.29
CA THR A 125 -0.83 3.79 15.47
C THR A 125 -1.24 2.98 16.69
N ARG A 126 -2.16 2.02 16.53
CA ARG A 126 -2.59 1.14 17.62
C ARG A 126 -1.45 0.26 18.13
N ARG A 127 -0.62 -0.29 17.23
CA ARG A 127 0.59 -1.06 17.59
C ARG A 127 1.65 -0.21 18.30
N GLY A 128 1.82 1.03 17.87
CA GLY A 128 2.71 2.00 18.53
C GLY A 128 2.29 2.27 19.97
N GLN A 129 0.99 2.43 20.22
CA GLN A 129 0.46 2.64 21.57
C GLN A 129 0.67 1.42 22.49
N THR A 130 0.45 0.20 21.98
CA THR A 130 0.71 -1.02 22.77
C THR A 130 2.18 -1.19 23.14
N ASN A 131 3.12 -0.80 22.26
CA ASN A 131 4.55 -0.89 22.55
C ASN A 131 5.02 0.15 23.59
N ILE A 132 4.39 1.33 23.66
CA ILE A 132 4.71 2.34 24.67
C ILE A 132 4.22 1.90 26.06
N GLN A 133 3.06 1.24 26.15
CA GLN A 133 2.51 0.74 27.41
C GLN A 133 3.29 -0.42 28.03
N MET A 134 4.07 -1.17 27.23
CA MET A 134 4.91 -2.28 27.71
C MET A 134 6.31 -1.87 28.14
N LYS A 135 6.69 -0.59 28.07
CA LYS A 135 7.98 -0.13 28.59
C LYS A 135 7.88 -0.16 30.13
N PRO A 136 8.58 -1.07 30.85
CA PRO A 136 8.53 -1.09 32.30
C PRO A 136 9.00 0.27 32.85
N PRO A 137 8.47 0.72 34.01
CA PRO A 137 8.95 1.95 34.63
C PRO A 137 10.47 1.81 34.77
N GLN A 138 11.22 2.73 34.15
CA GLN A 138 12.65 2.78 34.40
C GLN A 138 12.81 3.00 35.90
N ALA A 139 13.34 1.98 36.59
CA ALA A 139 13.67 2.09 37.99
C ALA A 139 14.59 3.29 38.14
N SER A 140 14.06 4.36 38.73
CA SER A 140 14.82 5.51 39.17
C SER A 140 15.89 4.98 40.12
N TYR A 141 17.13 4.89 39.65
CA TYR A 141 18.28 4.60 40.49
C TYR A 141 18.42 5.79 41.43
N HIS A 142 17.82 5.69 42.61
CA HIS A 142 18.00 6.66 43.68
C HIS A 142 19.44 6.51 44.14
N LYS A 143 20.30 7.40 43.67
CA LYS A 143 21.67 7.54 44.20
C LYS A 143 21.50 8.14 45.59
N SER A 144 21.49 7.29 46.61
CA SER A 144 21.55 7.70 48.00
C SER A 144 22.88 8.40 48.23
N ASP A 145 22.79 9.65 48.67
CA ASP A 145 23.88 10.40 49.25
C ASP A 145 24.41 9.64 50.48
N GLU A 146 25.62 9.11 50.40
CA GLU A 146 26.47 8.79 51.55
C GLU A 146 27.52 9.90 51.58
N GLU A 147 27.28 10.92 52.39
CA GLU A 147 27.82 11.11 53.75
C GLU A 147 29.14 11.88 53.73
N HIS A 148 29.02 13.16 54.08
CA HIS A 148 30.08 13.94 54.69
C HIS A 148 30.46 13.30 56.02
N ASP A 149 31.74 12.96 56.19
CA ASP A 149 32.61 13.42 57.28
C ASP A 149 34.08 13.08 57.00
#